data_AF-A0A5C5CUP2-F1
#
_entry.id   AF-A0A5C5CUP2-F1
#
_cell.length_a   1.000
_cell.length_b   1.000
_cell.length_c   1.000
_cell.angle_alpha   90.00
_cell.angle_beta   90.00
_cell.angle_gamma   90.00
#
_symmetry.space_group_name_H-M   'P 1'
#
loop_
_entity.id
_entity.type
_entity.pdbx_description
1 polymer ?
#
loop_
_entity_poly.entity_id
_entity_poly.type
_entity_poly.pdbx_seq_one_letter_code
_entity_poly.pdbx_strand_id
1 'polypeptide(L)'
;MAGRIMEADVFGTLVHATAYNGGPAHCPYCGIRLVHMPPYQRHNAAVGAFYRRRAGVSHGVCKYNESQRVNRIVRFSTEFSNQQPIALGNDGKAKFLLQVIGGILRLEKSGLLPEAVRDAEGNVVISPQRVRSQSLRTAKAILGLVSRIENTAELSELINLDHKGRTIPWRDFYFPSDRNLRLYRQANRGIEFPIAMEITVKKVFPKEKKANYLINCHGEHIDENGSMVYFAPTIWVSDPVLAALFVESGTYLIFAAVNNISSNGAFRNLNITVNSRHQVCRVRTEH
;
A
#
# COMPACT_ATOMS: atom_id res chain seq x y z
N MET A 1 8.72 -36.88 -10.09
CA MET A 1 8.59 -35.83 -11.11
C MET A 1 8.65 -34.49 -10.42
N ALA A 2 9.63 -33.65 -10.75
CA ALA A 2 9.76 -32.31 -10.18
C ALA A 2 8.80 -31.36 -10.91
N GLY A 3 7.83 -30.79 -10.20
CA GLY A 3 6.94 -29.78 -10.75
C GLY A 3 7.69 -28.49 -11.05
N ARG A 4 7.72 -28.07 -12.32
CA ARG A 4 8.08 -26.70 -12.72
C ARG A 4 6.81 -25.85 -12.73
N ILE A 5 6.85 -24.67 -12.11
CA ILE A 5 5.86 -23.59 -12.29
C ILE A 5 6.63 -22.26 -12.47
N MET A 6 6.17 -21.44 -13.42
CA MET A 6 6.90 -20.38 -14.16
C MET A 6 6.91 -18.97 -13.50
N GLU A 7 7.88 -18.13 -13.94
CA GLU A 7 8.14 -16.68 -13.66
C GLU A 7 7.14 -15.71 -14.37
N ALA A 8 6.97 -14.39 -14.14
CA ALA A 8 7.52 -13.25 -13.34
C ALA A 8 6.37 -12.16 -13.17
N ASP A 9 6.37 -11.10 -12.32
CA ASP A 9 7.19 -9.86 -12.36
C ASP A 9 6.97 -8.91 -11.14
N VAL A 10 7.93 -7.98 -10.90
CA VAL A 10 8.13 -6.84 -9.96
C VAL A 10 7.87 -7.05 -8.45
N PHE A 11 6.98 -7.94 -8.05
CA PHE A 11 6.44 -8.01 -6.67
C PHE A 11 6.60 -9.38 -5.99
N GLY A 12 7.61 -10.15 -6.39
CA GLY A 12 7.89 -11.51 -5.92
C GLY A 12 7.62 -11.81 -4.45
N THR A 13 6.61 -12.65 -4.23
CA THR A 13 6.62 -13.75 -3.26
C THR A 13 5.94 -14.95 -3.93
N LEU A 14 6.72 -15.68 -4.72
CA LEU A 14 6.67 -17.13 -4.76
C LEU A 14 8.09 -17.50 -4.33
N VAL A 15 8.21 -18.22 -3.21
CA VAL A 15 9.49 -18.89 -2.95
C VAL A 15 9.47 -20.09 -3.89
N HIS A 16 10.39 -20.15 -4.84
CA HIS A 16 10.83 -21.45 -5.37
C HIS A 16 11.44 -22.21 -4.18
N ALA A 17 10.61 -22.79 -3.33
CA ALA A 17 11.06 -23.66 -2.27
C ALA A 17 11.23 -25.04 -2.89
N THR A 18 12.47 -25.45 -3.13
CA THR A 18 12.75 -26.84 -3.46
C THR A 18 12.61 -27.66 -2.18
N ALA A 19 11.45 -28.28 -1.98
CA ALA A 19 11.33 -29.39 -1.03
C ALA A 19 11.98 -30.62 -1.69
N TYR A 20 13.25 -30.87 -1.39
CA TYR A 20 13.85 -32.16 -1.71
C TYR A 20 13.26 -33.19 -0.75
N ASN A 21 12.47 -34.14 -1.29
CA ASN A 21 12.05 -35.37 -0.62
C ASN A 21 11.56 -35.21 0.83
N GLY A 22 10.49 -34.45 1.05
CA GLY A 22 9.87 -34.32 2.39
C GLY A 22 10.71 -33.56 3.43
N GLY A 23 11.86 -33.01 3.05
CA GLY A 23 12.70 -32.18 3.92
C GLY A 23 12.18 -30.75 4.11
N PRO A 24 12.71 -30.00 5.09
CA PRO A 24 12.33 -28.61 5.32
C PRO A 24 12.63 -27.73 4.11
N ALA A 25 11.69 -26.85 3.76
CA ALA A 25 11.88 -25.88 2.69
C ALA A 25 12.95 -24.86 3.07
N HIS A 26 13.80 -24.48 2.10
CA HIS A 26 14.81 -23.46 2.26
C HIS A 26 14.67 -22.36 1.22
N CYS A 27 15.13 -21.15 1.54
CA CYS A 27 15.23 -20.07 0.58
C CYS A 27 16.30 -20.42 -0.47
N PRO A 28 15.98 -20.43 -1.78
CA PRO A 28 16.92 -20.83 -2.81
C PRO A 28 18.08 -19.84 -2.99
N TYR A 29 17.99 -18.63 -2.44
CA TYR A 29 19.00 -17.58 -2.62
C TYR A 29 19.95 -17.42 -1.43
N CYS A 30 19.54 -17.82 -0.22
CA CYS A 30 20.37 -17.61 0.98
C CYS A 30 20.31 -18.78 1.97
N GLY A 31 19.66 -19.89 1.60
CA GLY A 31 19.68 -21.13 2.39
C GLY A 31 18.90 -21.09 3.70
N ILE A 32 18.28 -19.98 4.11
CA ILE A 32 17.53 -19.95 5.37
C ILE A 32 16.35 -20.92 5.33
N ARG A 33 16.06 -21.54 6.47
CA ARG A 33 14.90 -22.42 6.62
C ARG A 33 13.59 -21.61 6.56
N LEU A 34 12.62 -22.15 5.83
CA LEU A 34 11.28 -21.61 5.68
C LEU A 34 10.27 -22.48 6.42
N VAL A 35 9.16 -21.86 6.78
CA VAL A 35 8.01 -22.46 7.43
C VAL A 35 6.88 -22.50 6.42
N HIS A 36 6.29 -23.68 6.26
CA HIS A 36 5.07 -23.86 5.48
C HIS A 36 3.89 -23.25 6.23
N MET A 37 3.13 -22.40 5.56
CA MET A 37 1.88 -21.86 6.02
C MET A 37 0.76 -22.57 5.27
N PRO A 38 -0.11 -23.34 5.96
CA PRO A 38 -1.28 -23.92 5.31
C PRO A 38 -2.21 -22.82 4.80
N PRO A 39 -3.09 -23.13 3.83
CA PRO A 39 -4.07 -22.16 3.36
C PRO A 39 -4.99 -21.76 4.52
N TYR A 40 -5.39 -20.49 4.56
CA TYR A 40 -6.26 -19.96 5.60
C TYR A 40 -7.13 -18.82 5.06
N GLN A 41 -8.19 -18.48 5.79
CA GLN A 41 -9.03 -17.33 5.48
C GLN A 41 -8.49 -16.07 6.15
N ARG A 42 -8.16 -15.04 5.36
CA ARG A 42 -7.78 -13.71 5.84
C ARG A 42 -8.93 -12.76 5.55
N HIS A 43 -9.77 -12.53 6.56
CA HIS A 43 -10.99 -11.73 6.43
C HIS A 43 -11.90 -12.24 5.31
N ASN A 44 -12.16 -11.43 4.28
CA ASN A 44 -13.02 -11.76 3.15
C ASN A 44 -12.26 -12.42 1.97
N ALA A 45 -11.03 -12.89 2.21
CA ALA A 45 -10.14 -13.40 1.18
C ALA A 45 -9.51 -14.74 1.58
N ALA A 46 -9.57 -15.71 0.67
CA ALA A 46 -8.81 -16.94 0.79
C ALA A 46 -7.33 -16.67 0.52
N VAL A 47 -6.46 -17.16 1.40
CA VAL A 47 -5.01 -17.15 1.24
C VAL A 47 -4.57 -18.59 0.99
N GLY A 48 -3.96 -18.83 -0.18
CA GLY A 48 -3.38 -20.12 -0.55
C GLY A 48 -2.24 -20.54 0.37
N ALA A 49 -1.78 -21.78 0.25
CA ALA A 49 -0.62 -22.26 0.99
C ALA A 49 0.65 -21.54 0.50
N PHE A 50 1.54 -21.14 1.40
CA PHE A 50 2.80 -20.50 1.02
C PHE A 50 3.93 -20.80 2.00
N TYR A 51 5.16 -20.45 1.63
CA TYR A 51 6.32 -20.52 2.52
C TYR A 51 6.73 -19.12 2.97
N ARG A 52 7.03 -18.98 4.27
CA ARG A 52 7.61 -17.76 4.84
C ARG A 52 8.81 -18.05 5.71
N ARG A 53 9.64 -17.04 5.96
CA ARG A 53 10.71 -17.13 6.98
C ARG A 53 10.10 -17.24 8.38
N ARG A 54 10.85 -17.80 9.33
CA ARG A 54 10.46 -17.77 10.75
C ARG A 54 10.50 -16.33 11.28
N ALA A 55 9.57 -15.98 12.17
CA ALA A 55 9.60 -14.70 12.85
C ALA A 55 10.96 -14.45 13.52
N GLY A 56 11.47 -13.22 13.44
CA GLY A 56 12.78 -12.84 13.97
C GLY A 56 14.00 -13.32 13.15
N VAL A 57 13.82 -14.17 12.14
CA VAL A 57 14.93 -14.60 11.27
C VAL A 57 14.94 -13.73 10.02
N SER A 58 16.04 -13.01 9.79
CA SER A 58 16.22 -12.19 8.59
C SER A 58 16.92 -12.97 7.48
N HIS A 59 16.61 -12.64 6.24
CA HIS A 59 17.42 -13.11 5.11
C HIS A 59 18.82 -12.46 5.16
N GLY A 60 19.86 -13.19 4.75
CA GLY A 60 21.21 -12.64 4.53
C GLY A 60 21.31 -11.78 3.26
N VAL A 61 22.39 -11.93 2.48
CA VAL A 61 22.45 -11.33 1.12
C VAL A 61 21.44 -12.04 0.23
N CYS A 62 20.28 -11.44 0.04
CA CYS A 62 19.14 -12.10 -0.58
C CYS A 62 18.18 -11.09 -1.18
N LYS A 63 17.54 -11.44 -2.31
CA LYS A 63 16.50 -10.60 -2.91
C LYS A 63 15.27 -10.38 -2.01
N TYR A 64 15.10 -11.21 -0.98
CA TYR A 64 14.05 -11.16 0.04
C TYR A 64 14.49 -10.48 1.35
N ASN A 65 15.70 -9.94 1.43
CA ASN A 65 16.14 -9.15 2.58
C ASN A 65 15.43 -7.78 2.58
N GLU A 66 14.64 -7.52 3.62
CA GLU A 66 13.81 -6.32 3.72
C GLU A 66 14.63 -5.05 3.97
N SER A 67 15.70 -5.10 4.77
CA SER A 67 16.62 -3.97 4.95
C SER A 67 17.30 -3.58 3.62
N GLN A 68 17.75 -4.54 2.82
CA GLN A 68 18.32 -4.28 1.49
C GLN A 68 17.28 -3.73 0.51
N ARG A 69 16.00 -4.10 0.65
CA ARG A 69 14.91 -3.53 -0.14
C ARG A 69 14.63 -2.09 0.27
N VAL A 70 14.56 -1.80 1.56
CA VAL A 70 14.40 -0.43 2.07
C VAL A 70 15.54 0.45 1.59
N ASN A 71 16.79 -0.01 1.67
CA ASN A 71 17.95 0.73 1.15
C ASN A 71 17.85 0.99 -0.36
N ARG A 72 17.35 0.02 -1.15
CA ARG A 72 17.08 0.24 -2.57
C ARG A 72 16.01 1.29 -2.81
N ILE A 73 14.91 1.26 -2.05
CA ILE A 73 13.84 2.26 -2.13
C ILE A 73 14.40 3.66 -1.83
N VAL A 74 15.20 3.79 -0.78
CA VAL A 74 15.87 5.06 -0.43
C VAL A 74 16.79 5.52 -1.56
N ARG A 75 17.64 4.65 -2.10
CA ARG A 75 18.54 5.01 -3.21
C ARG A 75 17.79 5.50 -4.44
N PHE A 76 16.75 4.79 -4.87
CA PHE A 76 15.91 5.21 -6.00
C PHE A 76 15.10 6.49 -5.71
N SER A 77 14.86 6.82 -4.44
CA SER A 77 14.28 8.10 -4.02
C SER A 77 15.29 9.23 -4.16
N THR A 78 16.56 8.99 -3.82
CA THR A 78 17.62 10.02 -3.81
C THR A 78 18.07 10.51 -5.18
N GLU A 79 17.85 9.73 -6.24
CA GLU A 79 18.30 10.04 -7.60
C GLU A 79 17.57 11.24 -8.27
N PHE A 80 16.65 11.95 -7.58
CA PHE A 80 15.70 12.86 -8.24
C PHE A 80 15.26 14.11 -7.42
N SER A 81 16.20 14.91 -6.88
CA SER A 81 15.98 16.23 -6.22
C SER A 81 15.82 16.23 -4.69
N ASN A 82 15.69 17.44 -4.12
CA ASN A 82 15.54 17.76 -2.69
C ASN A 82 14.14 17.44 -2.10
N GLN A 83 13.17 16.99 -2.91
CA GLN A 83 11.81 16.66 -2.46
C GLN A 83 11.62 15.15 -2.34
N GLN A 84 12.50 14.49 -1.58
CA GLN A 84 12.52 13.04 -1.48
C GLN A 84 11.37 12.54 -0.58
N PRO A 85 10.49 11.66 -1.07
CA PRO A 85 9.43 11.06 -0.25
C PRO A 85 9.98 10.15 0.85
N ILE A 86 11.20 9.64 0.70
CA ILE A 86 11.89 8.81 1.69
C ILE A 86 13.38 9.11 1.67
N ALA A 87 14.01 9.16 2.85
CA ALA A 87 15.43 9.41 3.03
C ALA A 87 16.00 8.50 4.13
N LEU A 88 17.31 8.37 4.24
CA LEU A 88 17.94 7.70 5.38
C LEU A 88 18.03 8.67 6.56
N GLY A 89 17.56 8.25 7.73
CA GLY A 89 17.69 8.98 8.99
C GLY A 89 19.06 8.76 9.64
N ASN A 90 19.42 9.64 10.57
CA ASN A 90 20.68 9.56 11.33
C ASN A 90 20.76 8.29 12.21
N ASP A 91 19.61 7.71 12.54
CA ASP A 91 19.48 6.43 13.27
C ASP A 91 19.67 5.20 12.37
N GLY A 92 19.99 5.39 11.09
CA GLY A 92 20.13 4.32 10.10
C GLY A 92 18.80 3.75 9.60
N LYS A 93 17.65 4.27 10.08
CA LYS A 93 16.32 3.87 9.62
C LYS A 93 15.89 4.73 8.44
N ALA A 94 15.10 4.16 7.53
CA ALA A 94 14.51 4.98 6.49
C ALA A 94 13.39 5.84 7.07
N LYS A 95 13.33 7.11 6.66
CA LYS A 95 12.33 8.08 7.10
C LYS A 95 11.40 8.39 5.94
N PHE A 96 10.15 7.94 6.03
CA PHE A 96 9.13 8.17 5.02
C PHE A 96 8.36 9.47 5.31
N LEU A 97 8.56 10.47 4.45
CA LEU A 97 8.07 11.85 4.62
C LEU A 97 6.66 12.00 4.01
N LEU A 98 5.64 11.77 4.84
CA LEU A 98 4.23 11.77 4.41
C LEU A 98 3.76 13.12 3.87
N GLN A 99 4.35 14.23 4.32
CA GLN A 99 4.05 15.58 3.83
C GLN A 99 4.37 15.76 2.34
N VAL A 100 5.41 15.08 1.83
CA VAL A 100 5.82 15.20 0.42
C VAL A 100 4.73 14.64 -0.48
N ILE A 101 4.30 13.41 -0.22
CA ILE A 101 3.26 12.78 -1.03
C ILE A 101 1.89 13.41 -0.75
N GLY A 102 1.61 13.77 0.51
CA GLY A 102 0.38 14.47 0.88
C GLY A 102 0.24 15.84 0.19
N GLY A 103 1.35 16.55 -0.07
CA GLY A 103 1.35 17.78 -0.85
C GLY A 103 1.01 17.51 -2.33
N ILE A 104 1.64 16.49 -2.92
CA ILE A 104 1.40 16.08 -4.32
C ILE A 104 -0.07 15.68 -4.55
N LEU A 105 -0.65 14.87 -3.66
CA LEU A 105 -2.05 14.46 -3.75
C LEU A 105 -3.03 15.64 -3.62
N ARG A 106 -2.69 16.63 -2.78
CA ARG A 106 -3.49 17.86 -2.64
C ARG A 106 -3.45 18.72 -3.90
N LEU A 107 -2.25 18.98 -4.43
CA LEU A 107 -2.05 19.77 -5.64
C LEU A 107 -2.77 19.17 -6.84
N GLU A 108 -2.72 17.84 -6.97
CA GLU A 108 -3.47 17.09 -7.96
C GLU A 108 -4.98 17.31 -7.83
N LYS A 109 -5.53 17.18 -6.63
CA LYS A 109 -6.97 17.38 -6.39
C LYS A 109 -7.42 18.80 -6.74
N SER A 110 -6.58 19.80 -6.53
CA SER A 110 -6.85 21.19 -6.91
C SER A 110 -6.63 21.50 -8.38
N GLY A 111 -6.06 20.58 -9.18
CA GLY A 111 -5.66 20.86 -10.57
C GLY A 111 -4.49 21.84 -10.70
N LEU A 112 -3.77 22.09 -9.61
CA LEU A 112 -2.69 23.08 -9.50
C LEU A 112 -1.33 22.40 -9.35
N LEU A 113 -1.03 21.42 -10.21
CA LEU A 113 0.34 20.91 -10.23
C LEU A 113 1.28 22.06 -10.61
N PRO A 114 2.40 22.26 -9.90
CA PRO A 114 3.36 23.32 -10.23
C PRO A 114 3.81 23.22 -11.68
N GLU A 115 4.24 24.32 -12.28
CA GLU A 115 4.91 24.27 -13.58
C GLU A 115 6.30 23.65 -13.48
N ALA A 116 6.84 23.21 -14.62
CA ALA A 116 8.19 22.69 -14.69
C ALA A 116 9.21 23.77 -14.36
N VAL A 117 10.17 23.44 -13.48
CA VAL A 117 11.32 24.34 -13.23
C VAL A 117 12.28 24.20 -14.40
N ARG A 118 12.65 25.32 -14.99
CA ARG A 118 13.57 25.40 -16.12
C ARG A 118 14.87 26.10 -15.73
N ASP A 119 15.98 25.74 -16.37
CA ASP A 119 17.25 26.47 -16.26
C ASP A 119 17.23 27.76 -17.09
N ALA A 120 18.34 28.50 -17.07
CA ALA A 120 18.49 29.75 -17.81
C ALA A 120 18.39 29.55 -19.33
N GLU A 121 18.72 28.36 -19.82
CA GLU A 121 18.65 27.92 -21.20
C GLU A 121 17.26 27.38 -21.59
N GLY A 122 16.31 27.34 -20.65
CA GLY A 122 14.93 26.90 -20.87
C GLY A 122 14.71 25.38 -20.81
N ASN A 123 15.73 24.58 -20.50
CA ASN A 123 15.62 23.14 -20.32
C ASN A 123 14.91 22.81 -19.01
N VAL A 124 14.08 21.78 -19.01
CA VAL A 124 13.37 21.34 -17.80
C VAL A 124 14.34 20.65 -16.83
N VAL A 125 14.60 21.28 -15.70
CA VAL A 125 15.45 20.77 -14.61
C VAL A 125 14.61 19.93 -13.64
N ILE A 126 13.39 20.36 -13.31
CA ILE A 126 12.47 19.63 -12.43
C ILE A 126 11.12 19.50 -13.10
N SER A 127 10.72 18.26 -13.39
CA SER A 127 9.39 17.92 -13.90
C SER A 127 8.44 17.56 -12.74
N PRO A 128 7.34 18.31 -12.53
CA PRO A 128 6.31 18.03 -11.54
C PRO A 128 5.70 16.63 -11.71
N GLN A 129 5.46 16.21 -12.96
CA GLN A 129 4.98 14.87 -13.28
C GLN A 129 5.98 13.79 -12.86
N ARG A 130 7.29 14.02 -13.06
CA ARG A 130 8.35 13.08 -12.65
C ARG A 130 8.44 12.95 -11.13
N VAL A 131 8.44 14.07 -10.40
CA VAL A 131 8.42 14.10 -8.91
C VAL A 131 7.18 13.41 -8.37
N ARG A 132 6.02 13.67 -8.98
CA ARG A 132 4.75 12.99 -8.67
C ARG A 132 4.85 11.48 -8.87
N SER A 133 5.23 11.02 -10.07
CA SER A 133 5.30 9.60 -10.38
C SER A 133 6.26 8.86 -9.45
N GLN A 134 7.40 9.48 -9.12
CA GLN A 134 8.38 8.90 -8.22
C GLN A 134 7.87 8.82 -6.77
N SER A 135 7.22 9.87 -6.30
CA SER A 135 6.61 9.91 -4.96
C SER A 135 5.56 8.81 -4.78
N LEU A 136 4.69 8.65 -5.78
CA LEU A 136 3.71 7.56 -5.78
C LEU A 136 4.34 6.18 -5.96
N ARG A 137 5.42 6.05 -6.75
CA ARG A 137 6.19 4.80 -6.84
C ARG A 137 6.83 4.41 -5.50
N THR A 138 7.34 5.38 -4.75
CA THR A 138 7.89 5.17 -3.40
C THR A 138 6.80 4.70 -2.45
N ALA A 139 5.64 5.37 -2.45
CA ALA A 139 4.48 4.94 -1.67
C ALA A 139 4.07 3.49 -2.01
N LYS A 140 4.00 3.16 -3.31
CA LYS A 140 3.73 1.79 -3.76
C LYS A 140 4.75 0.77 -3.26
N ALA A 141 6.03 1.12 -3.28
CA ALA A 141 7.09 0.25 -2.81
C ALA A 141 6.95 -0.04 -1.30
N ILE A 142 6.60 0.98 -0.51
CA ILE A 142 6.33 0.84 0.92
C ILE A 142 5.06 0.02 1.18
N LEU A 143 3.97 0.25 0.43
CA LEU A 143 2.78 -0.61 0.50
C LEU A 143 3.13 -2.08 0.21
N GLY A 144 4.02 -2.32 -0.76
CA GLY A 144 4.52 -3.66 -1.06
C GLY A 144 5.36 -4.29 0.06
N LEU A 145 5.95 -3.49 0.95
CA LEU A 145 6.57 -3.99 2.18
C LEU A 145 5.51 -4.29 3.24
N VAL A 146 4.50 -3.43 3.39
CA VAL A 146 3.37 -3.64 4.33
C VAL A 146 2.62 -4.94 4.03
N SER A 147 2.38 -5.28 2.75
CA SER A 147 1.73 -6.55 2.40
C SER A 147 2.57 -7.79 2.69
N ARG A 148 3.89 -7.66 2.84
CA ARG A 148 4.81 -8.78 3.09
C ARG A 148 5.16 -8.93 4.56
N ILE A 149 5.32 -7.80 5.24
CA ILE A 149 5.66 -7.73 6.65
C ILE A 149 4.35 -7.54 7.41
N GLU A 150 3.73 -8.66 7.77
CA GLU A 150 2.46 -8.68 8.53
C GLU A 150 2.61 -8.02 9.92
N ASN A 151 3.84 -7.92 10.44
CA ASN A 151 4.14 -7.33 11.75
C ASN A 151 4.63 -5.88 11.62
N THR A 152 3.79 -4.94 12.08
CA THR A 152 4.12 -3.51 12.08
C THR A 152 5.30 -3.14 12.99
N ALA A 153 5.63 -3.96 14.00
CA ALA A 153 6.81 -3.75 14.82
C ALA A 153 8.09 -3.89 14.00
N GLU A 154 8.18 -4.92 13.15
CA GLU A 154 9.33 -5.12 12.26
C GLU A 154 9.44 -3.99 11.22
N LEU A 155 8.31 -3.51 10.69
CA LEU A 155 8.29 -2.33 9.82
C LEU A 155 8.84 -1.09 10.55
N SER A 156 8.54 -0.92 11.83
CA SER A 156 9.01 0.21 12.66
C SER A 156 10.51 0.16 12.96
N GLU A 157 11.13 -1.00 12.84
CA GLU A 157 12.59 -1.15 12.93
C GLU A 157 13.29 -0.68 11.66
N LEU A 158 12.61 -0.77 10.50
CA LEU A 158 13.18 -0.44 9.20
C LEU A 158 12.81 0.97 8.71
N ILE A 159 11.58 1.41 8.99
CA ILE A 159 10.98 2.63 8.46
C ILE A 159 10.26 3.41 9.57
N ASN A 160 10.72 4.65 9.78
CA ASN A 160 10.02 5.66 10.55
C ASN A 160 9.08 6.45 9.64
N LEU A 161 7.81 6.58 10.04
CA LEU A 161 6.85 7.43 9.35
C LEU A 161 6.94 8.85 9.92
N ASP A 162 7.14 9.86 9.10
CA ASP A 162 7.23 11.25 9.53
C ASP A 162 6.19 12.11 8.85
N HIS A 163 5.54 12.97 9.64
CA HIS A 163 4.76 14.07 9.12
C HIS A 163 5.16 15.37 9.82
N LYS A 164 5.78 16.28 9.07
CA LYS A 164 6.21 17.60 9.57
C LYS A 164 7.06 17.50 10.85
N GLY A 165 8.00 16.54 10.90
CA GLY A 165 8.89 16.34 12.04
C GLY A 165 8.31 15.50 13.19
N ARG A 166 7.05 15.06 13.09
CA ARG A 166 6.42 14.17 14.07
C ARG A 166 6.45 12.73 13.56
N THR A 167 6.90 11.81 14.42
CA THR A 167 6.83 10.38 14.12
C THR A 167 5.39 9.89 14.23
N ILE A 168 4.89 9.26 13.18
CA ILE A 168 3.53 8.71 13.11
C ILE A 168 3.57 7.22 13.46
N PRO A 169 2.76 6.75 14.43
CA PRO A 169 2.64 5.33 14.69
C PRO A 169 2.09 4.56 13.49
N TRP A 170 2.63 3.39 13.19
CA TRP A 170 2.15 2.55 12.08
C TRP A 170 0.66 2.22 12.17
N ARG A 171 0.12 2.05 13.38
CA ARG A 171 -1.33 1.83 13.61
C ARG A 171 -2.20 3.02 13.20
N ASP A 172 -1.65 4.23 13.15
CA ASP A 172 -2.36 5.46 12.78
C ASP A 172 -2.16 5.78 11.29
N PHE A 173 -1.31 5.02 10.59
CA PHE A 173 -1.03 5.13 9.16
C PHE A 173 -1.61 3.97 8.34
N TYR A 174 -1.50 2.73 8.82
CA TYR A 174 -1.97 1.52 8.14
C TYR A 174 -3.24 0.95 8.79
N PHE A 175 -4.28 0.76 7.99
CA PHE A 175 -5.59 0.25 8.39
C PHE A 175 -5.92 -1.03 7.61
N PRO A 176 -5.81 -2.21 8.23
CA PRO A 176 -6.33 -3.44 7.64
C PRO A 176 -7.85 -3.38 7.46
N SER A 177 -8.41 -4.27 6.64
CA SER A 177 -9.82 -4.24 6.22
C SER A 177 -10.83 -4.43 7.36
N ASP A 178 -10.39 -4.96 8.51
CA ASP A 178 -11.18 -5.14 9.73
C ASP A 178 -11.10 -3.93 10.70
N ARG A 179 -10.44 -2.84 10.31
CA ARG A 179 -10.28 -1.62 11.13
C ARG A 179 -10.99 -0.41 10.52
N ASN A 180 -12.05 -0.63 9.75
CA ASN A 180 -12.80 0.44 9.09
C ASN A 180 -13.47 1.39 10.09
N LEU A 181 -13.99 0.90 11.22
CA LEU A 181 -14.50 1.75 12.29
C LEU A 181 -13.41 2.67 12.85
N ARG A 182 -12.22 2.11 13.15
CA ARG A 182 -11.10 2.88 13.71
C ARG A 182 -10.70 3.98 12.75
N LEU A 183 -10.57 3.63 11.48
CA LEU A 183 -10.26 4.58 10.42
C LEU A 183 -11.33 5.66 10.31
N TYR A 184 -12.62 5.31 10.34
CA TYR A 184 -13.70 6.28 10.30
C TYR A 184 -13.64 7.25 11.49
N ARG A 185 -13.46 6.73 12.72
CA ARG A 185 -13.30 7.56 13.93
C ARG A 185 -12.09 8.50 13.83
N GLN A 186 -10.99 8.04 13.24
CA GLN A 186 -9.82 8.88 13.04
C GLN A 186 -10.04 9.93 11.94
N ALA A 187 -10.70 9.56 10.84
CA ALA A 187 -11.11 10.48 9.78
C ALA A 187 -12.03 11.59 10.30
N ASN A 188 -12.97 11.27 11.20
CA ASN A 188 -13.83 12.26 11.86
C ASN A 188 -13.05 13.27 12.71
N ARG A 189 -11.89 12.89 13.25
CA ARG A 189 -11.01 13.80 14.01
C ARG A 189 -10.10 14.62 13.11
N GLY A 190 -10.08 14.32 11.81
CA GLY A 190 -9.15 14.91 10.84
C GLY A 190 -7.85 14.11 10.73
N ILE A 191 -7.47 13.80 9.49
CA ILE A 191 -6.19 13.16 9.17
C ILE A 191 -5.41 14.12 8.27
N GLU A 192 -4.23 14.56 8.73
CA GLU A 192 -3.42 15.55 8.01
C GLU A 192 -2.52 14.97 6.91
N PHE A 193 -2.36 13.65 6.90
CA PHE A 193 -1.44 12.91 6.06
C PHE A 193 -2.14 11.78 5.28
N PRO A 194 -1.60 11.37 4.13
CA PRO A 194 -2.11 10.19 3.43
C PRO A 194 -1.89 8.92 4.27
N ILE A 195 -2.80 7.98 4.12
CA ILE A 195 -2.83 6.71 4.85
C ILE A 195 -2.75 5.52 3.90
N ALA A 196 -2.31 4.39 4.43
CA ALA A 196 -2.40 3.09 3.79
C ALA A 196 -3.63 2.34 4.32
N MET A 197 -4.43 1.74 3.45
CA MET A 197 -5.54 0.91 3.86
C MET A 197 -5.69 -0.34 3.02
N GLU A 198 -6.14 -1.40 3.64
CA GLU A 198 -6.53 -2.63 2.97
C GLU A 198 -8.04 -2.62 2.76
N ILE A 199 -8.45 -2.80 1.51
CA ILE A 199 -9.87 -2.84 1.12
C ILE A 199 -10.13 -4.07 0.27
N THR A 200 -11.30 -4.68 0.46
CA THR A 200 -11.81 -5.73 -0.42
C THR A 200 -12.94 -5.15 -1.26
N VAL A 201 -12.83 -5.27 -2.57
CA VAL A 201 -13.83 -4.74 -3.51
C VAL A 201 -15.09 -5.59 -3.41
N LYS A 202 -16.22 -4.95 -3.11
CA LYS A 202 -17.54 -5.58 -3.17
C LYS A 202 -18.14 -5.48 -4.57
N LYS A 203 -18.07 -4.31 -5.18
CA LYS A 203 -18.65 -4.05 -6.51
C LYS A 203 -18.03 -2.83 -7.17
N VAL A 204 -17.91 -2.87 -8.50
CA VAL A 204 -17.46 -1.74 -9.32
C VAL A 204 -18.63 -1.22 -10.16
N PHE A 205 -18.93 0.07 -10.04
CA PHE A 205 -20.03 0.72 -10.76
C PHE A 205 -19.50 1.79 -11.71
N PRO A 206 -19.77 1.70 -13.02
CA PRO A 206 -19.57 2.83 -13.93
C PRO A 206 -20.60 3.93 -13.62
N LYS A 207 -20.17 5.20 -13.59
CA LYS A 207 -21.03 6.38 -13.53
C LYS A 207 -21.18 6.94 -14.93
N GLU A 208 -22.27 6.55 -15.59
CA GLU A 208 -22.60 6.86 -17.00
C GLU A 208 -22.42 8.33 -17.38
N LYS A 209 -22.66 9.27 -16.45
CA LYS A 209 -22.67 10.72 -16.75
C LYS A 209 -21.31 11.43 -16.68
N LYS A 210 -20.23 10.82 -16.16
CA LYS A 210 -18.96 11.55 -15.90
C LYS A 210 -17.68 10.76 -16.18
N ALA A 211 -17.72 9.65 -16.93
CA ALA A 211 -16.57 8.75 -17.13
C ALA A 211 -15.85 8.37 -15.82
N ASN A 212 -16.61 8.32 -14.72
CA ASN A 212 -16.11 8.03 -13.38
C ASN A 212 -16.57 6.64 -12.97
N TYR A 213 -15.85 6.01 -12.06
CA TYR A 213 -16.17 4.73 -11.48
C TYR A 213 -16.28 4.88 -9.96
N LEU A 214 -17.29 4.22 -9.40
CA LEU A 214 -17.49 4.10 -7.98
C LEU A 214 -17.20 2.65 -7.59
N ILE A 215 -16.22 2.45 -6.71
CA ILE A 215 -15.87 1.13 -6.20
C ILE A 215 -16.35 1.07 -4.76
N ASN A 216 -17.36 0.24 -4.52
CA ASN A 216 -17.84 -0.04 -3.18
C ASN A 216 -17.01 -1.17 -2.58
N CYS A 217 -16.56 -0.98 -1.35
CA CYS A 217 -15.77 -1.97 -0.63
C CYS A 217 -16.64 -2.73 0.39
N HIS A 218 -16.19 -3.91 0.79
CA HIS A 218 -16.68 -4.53 2.01
C HIS A 218 -16.35 -3.64 3.21
N GLY A 219 -17.27 -3.61 4.17
CA GLY A 219 -17.18 -2.79 5.37
C GLY A 219 -17.31 -3.61 6.64
N GLU A 220 -16.99 -2.96 7.76
CA GLU A 220 -17.25 -3.46 9.11
C GLU A 220 -18.70 -3.12 9.49
N HIS A 221 -19.37 -3.99 10.25
CA HIS A 221 -20.72 -3.73 10.74
C HIS A 221 -20.75 -3.94 12.26
N ILE A 222 -21.41 -3.03 12.97
CA ILE A 222 -21.43 -2.99 14.43
C ILE A 222 -22.87 -2.76 14.87
N ASP A 223 -23.30 -3.52 15.87
CA ASP A 223 -24.55 -3.24 16.55
C ASP A 223 -24.33 -2.07 17.53
N GLU A 224 -24.95 -0.93 17.25
CA GLU A 224 -25.01 0.21 18.16
C GLU A 224 -26.46 0.38 18.62
N ASN A 225 -26.73 0.07 19.89
CA ASN A 225 -28.04 0.23 20.53
C ASN A 225 -29.19 -0.52 19.81
N GLY A 226 -28.93 -1.75 19.34
CA GLY A 226 -29.92 -2.57 18.64
C GLY A 226 -30.09 -2.21 17.16
N SER A 227 -29.22 -1.35 16.63
CA SER A 227 -29.21 -0.93 15.23
C SER A 227 -27.86 -1.21 14.59
N MET A 228 -27.87 -1.90 13.45
CA MET A 228 -26.65 -2.18 12.69
C MET A 228 -26.14 -0.91 11.99
N VAL A 229 -24.88 -0.55 12.26
CA VAL A 229 -24.15 0.54 11.63
C VAL A 229 -23.02 -0.03 10.76
N TYR A 230 -22.89 0.47 9.52
CA TYR A 230 -21.97 -0.06 8.51
C TYR A 230 -20.86 0.96 8.17
N PHE A 231 -19.60 0.56 8.33
CA PHE A 231 -18.42 1.36 8.01
C PHE A 231 -17.74 0.80 6.76
N ALA A 232 -17.94 1.44 5.61
CA ALA A 232 -17.46 0.95 4.32
C ALA A 232 -16.71 2.04 3.54
N PRO A 233 -15.46 1.78 3.10
CA PRO A 233 -14.78 2.67 2.18
C PRO A 233 -15.42 2.66 0.78
N THR A 234 -15.38 3.82 0.14
CA THR A 234 -15.83 4.03 -1.23
C THR A 234 -14.74 4.74 -2.02
N ILE A 235 -14.34 4.16 -3.14
CA ILE A 235 -13.24 4.69 -3.96
C ILE A 235 -13.81 5.27 -5.25
N TRP A 236 -13.38 6.48 -5.54
CA TRP A 236 -13.68 7.19 -6.77
C TRP A 236 -12.47 7.12 -7.70
N VAL A 237 -12.70 6.69 -8.94
CA VAL A 237 -11.69 6.58 -9.98
C VAL A 237 -12.21 7.25 -11.24
N SER A 238 -11.44 8.17 -11.82
CA SER A 238 -11.84 8.90 -13.03
C SER A 238 -11.27 8.32 -14.34
N ASP A 239 -10.44 7.28 -14.24
CA ASP A 239 -9.79 6.63 -15.38
C ASP A 239 -10.32 5.20 -15.55
N PRO A 240 -10.96 4.86 -16.68
CA PRO A 240 -11.43 3.50 -16.98
C PRO A 240 -10.34 2.42 -16.89
N VAL A 241 -9.11 2.72 -17.34
CA VAL A 241 -7.99 1.77 -17.31
C VAL A 241 -7.58 1.49 -15.87
N LEU A 242 -7.61 2.52 -15.02
CA LEU A 242 -7.34 2.38 -13.59
C LEU A 242 -8.48 1.65 -12.88
N ALA A 243 -9.74 1.91 -13.25
CA ALA A 243 -10.90 1.23 -12.69
C ALA A 243 -10.87 -0.28 -13.00
N ALA A 244 -10.39 -0.66 -14.19
CA ALA A 244 -10.21 -2.05 -14.59
C ALA A 244 -9.18 -2.82 -13.73
N LEU A 245 -8.35 -2.14 -12.93
CA LEU A 245 -7.47 -2.81 -11.95
C LEU A 245 -8.27 -3.42 -10.78
N PHE A 246 -9.48 -2.94 -10.52
CA PHE A 246 -10.31 -3.37 -9.42
C PHE A 246 -11.27 -4.47 -9.88
N VAL A 247 -11.02 -5.68 -9.42
CA VAL A 247 -11.87 -6.85 -9.62
C VAL A 247 -12.69 -7.11 -8.36
N GLU A 248 -13.95 -7.51 -8.51
CA GLU A 248 -14.82 -7.93 -7.41
C GLU A 248 -14.16 -9.04 -6.57
N SER A 249 -14.36 -9.00 -5.26
CA SER A 249 -13.68 -9.82 -4.25
C SER A 249 -12.16 -9.67 -4.20
N GLY A 250 -11.56 -8.86 -5.07
CA GLY A 250 -10.13 -8.53 -5.01
C GLY A 250 -9.82 -7.68 -3.78
N THR A 251 -8.69 -7.98 -3.14
CA THR A 251 -8.17 -7.20 -2.01
C THR A 251 -6.99 -6.34 -2.45
N TYR A 252 -6.97 -5.09 -2.02
CA TYR A 252 -6.00 -4.08 -2.44
C TYR A 252 -5.51 -3.26 -1.25
N LEU A 253 -4.21 -2.96 -1.23
CA LEU A 253 -3.65 -1.87 -0.45
C LEU A 253 -3.76 -0.59 -1.25
N ILE A 254 -4.31 0.45 -0.63
CA ILE A 254 -4.48 1.77 -1.20
C ILE A 254 -3.73 2.79 -0.36
N PHE A 255 -2.93 3.62 -1.01
CA PHE A 255 -2.31 4.80 -0.43
C PHE A 255 -3.02 6.05 -0.93
N ALA A 256 -3.72 6.74 -0.04
CA ALA A 256 -4.49 7.92 -0.41
C ALA A 256 -4.73 8.87 0.77
N ALA A 257 -5.07 10.11 0.44
CA ALA A 257 -5.68 11.02 1.39
C ALA A 257 -7.17 10.70 1.53
N VAL A 258 -7.69 10.79 2.76
CA VAL A 258 -9.14 10.73 3.00
C VAL A 258 -9.77 12.02 2.48
N ASN A 259 -10.76 11.93 1.59
CA ASN A 259 -11.37 13.12 1.00
C ASN A 259 -12.43 13.74 1.90
N ASN A 260 -13.40 12.92 2.28
CA ASN A 260 -14.49 13.29 3.14
C ASN A 260 -15.11 12.01 3.73
N ILE A 261 -15.90 12.24 4.75
CA ILE A 261 -16.75 11.26 5.42
C ILE A 261 -18.18 11.60 5.06
N SER A 262 -19.01 10.59 4.81
CA SER A 262 -20.45 10.80 4.66
C SER A 262 -21.23 9.80 5.51
N SER A 263 -22.35 10.25 6.06
CA SER A 263 -23.28 9.43 6.80
C SER A 263 -24.63 9.43 6.09
N ASN A 264 -25.18 8.25 5.81
CA ASN A 264 -26.53 8.11 5.26
C ASN A 264 -27.25 6.96 5.99
N GLY A 265 -28.20 7.29 6.86
CA GLY A 265 -28.87 6.32 7.72
C GLY A 265 -27.86 5.53 8.56
N ALA A 266 -27.85 4.21 8.38
CA ALA A 266 -26.90 3.29 9.02
C ALA A 266 -25.49 3.28 8.40
N PHE A 267 -25.30 3.86 7.22
CA PHE A 267 -24.02 3.80 6.51
C PHE A 267 -23.12 4.97 6.90
N ARG A 268 -21.84 4.65 7.12
CA ARG A 268 -20.74 5.56 7.45
C ARG A 268 -19.65 5.32 6.41
N ASN A 269 -19.67 6.15 5.38
CA ASN A 269 -18.79 5.98 4.22
C ASN A 269 -17.55 6.85 4.35
N LEU A 270 -16.42 6.25 3.97
CA LEU A 270 -15.15 6.95 3.84
C LEU A 270 -14.84 7.08 2.34
N ASN A 271 -14.90 8.30 1.80
CA ASN A 271 -14.66 8.50 0.38
C ASN A 271 -13.20 8.82 0.10
N ILE A 272 -12.66 8.17 -0.93
CA ILE A 272 -11.26 8.22 -1.30
C ILE A 272 -11.17 8.38 -2.82
N THR A 273 -10.14 9.06 -3.30
CA THR A 273 -9.87 9.22 -4.72
C THR A 273 -8.59 8.52 -5.08
N VAL A 274 -8.66 7.72 -6.15
CA VAL A 274 -7.52 7.02 -6.74
C VAL A 274 -7.42 7.44 -8.20
N ASN A 275 -6.34 8.14 -8.51
CA ASN A 275 -6.07 8.72 -9.83
C ASN A 275 -4.79 8.16 -10.47
N SER A 276 -4.09 7.28 -9.75
CA SER A 276 -2.89 6.63 -10.27
C SER A 276 -2.83 5.17 -9.87
N ARG A 277 -2.39 4.32 -10.80
CA ARG A 277 -2.03 2.91 -10.53
C ARG A 277 -0.95 2.75 -9.46
N HIS A 278 -0.22 3.83 -9.15
CA HIS A 278 0.80 3.83 -8.11
C HIS A 278 0.25 4.03 -6.70
N GLN A 279 -1.02 4.44 -6.55
CA GLN A 279 -1.72 4.45 -5.26
C GLN A 279 -2.22 3.06 -4.87
N VAL A 280 -2.19 2.10 -5.79
CA VAL A 280 -2.83 0.79 -5.60
C VAL A 280 -1.79 -0.33 -5.70
N CYS A 281 -1.87 -1.27 -4.77
CA CYS A 281 -1.17 -2.54 -4.81
C CYS A 281 -2.17 -3.66 -4.53
N ARG A 282 -2.36 -4.60 -5.46
CA ARG A 282 -3.20 -5.76 -5.22
C ARG A 282 -2.56 -6.63 -4.14
N VAL A 283 -3.30 -6.93 -3.08
CA VAL A 283 -2.92 -7.94 -2.10
C VAL A 283 -3.13 -9.28 -2.78
N ARG A 284 -2.07 -10.08 -2.91
CA ARG A 284 -2.17 -11.38 -3.58
C ARG A 284 -3.10 -12.29 -2.77
N THR A 285 -4.22 -12.67 -3.38
CA THR A 285 -5.02 -13.84 -3.05
C THR A 285 -4.76 -14.81 -4.20
N GLU A 286 -4.07 -15.92 -3.95
CA GLU A 286 -3.88 -16.91 -5.01
C GLU A 286 -5.22 -17.57 -5.34
N HIS A 287 -5.54 -17.60 -6.64
CA HIS A 287 -6.40 -18.62 -7.23
C HIS A 287 -5.48 -19.73 -7.74
#